data_AF-A0A969IF36-F1
#
_entry.id   AF-A0A969IF36-F1
#
_cell.length_a   1.000
_cell.length_b   1.000
_cell.length_c   1.000
_cell.angle_alpha   90.00
_cell.angle_beta   90.00
_cell.angle_gamma   90.00
#
_symmetry.space_group_name_H-M   'P 1'
#
loop_
_entity.id
_entity.type
_entity.pdbx_description
1 polymer ?
#
loop_
_entity_poly.entity_id
_entity_poly.type
_entity_poly.pdbx_seq_one_letter_code
_entity_poly.pdbx_strand_id
1 'polypeptide(L)'
;MIIRDALSFLEKEIKKYLSVKLNAGNEEIIRIGNIVKVIDNDADAATNAARAVISVVNVEEDRLSKSPDNYRKTESRIEYKNPKVYLNLYLLFTAKQSDYGEALKVLSYIIQFFQHKMFLIP
;
A
#
# COMPACT_ATOMS: atom_id res chain seq x y z
N MET A 1 6.61 11.10 6.01
CA MET A 1 7.00 9.74 6.46
C MET A 1 5.81 8.78 6.54
N ILE A 2 4.62 9.24 6.93
CA ILE A 2 3.41 8.42 7.17
C ILE A 2 3.00 7.52 5.98
N ILE A 3 2.93 8.03 4.75
CA ILE A 3 2.48 7.23 3.58
C ILE A 3 3.45 6.09 3.29
N ARG A 4 4.76 6.35 3.33
CA ARG A 4 5.79 5.33 3.08
C ARG A 4 5.68 4.20 4.10
N ASP A 5 5.52 4.54 5.38
CA ASP A 5 5.48 3.54 6.44
C ASP A 5 4.21 2.69 6.33
N ALA A 6 3.06 3.30 6.02
CA ALA A 6 1.80 2.59 5.75
C ALA A 6 1.91 1.62 4.56
N LEU A 7 2.49 2.08 3.44
CA LEU A 7 2.71 1.22 2.27
C LEU A 7 3.69 0.09 2.58
N SER A 8 4.79 0.36 3.31
CA SER A 8 5.77 -0.66 3.68
C SER A 8 5.17 -1.73 4.59
N PHE A 9 4.22 -1.35 5.45
CA PHE A 9 3.46 -2.29 6.25
C PHE A 9 2.55 -3.15 5.39
N LEU A 10 1.79 -2.53 4.48
CA LEU A 10 0.92 -3.22 3.52
C LEU A 10 1.71 -4.23 2.67
N GLU A 11 2.86 -3.82 2.13
CA GLU A 11 3.78 -4.65 1.35
C GLU A 11 4.22 -5.88 2.15
N LYS A 12 4.62 -5.72 3.41
CA LYS A 12 5.02 -6.83 4.29
C LYS A 12 3.88 -7.81 4.55
N GLU A 13 2.68 -7.32 4.84
CA GLU A 13 1.53 -8.17 5.12
C GLU A 13 1.08 -8.97 3.88
N ILE A 14 1.05 -8.33 2.71
CA ILE A 14 0.73 -9.02 1.46
C ILE A 14 1.85 -10.02 1.12
N LYS A 15 3.13 -9.64 1.25
CA LYS A 15 4.27 -10.53 1.00
C LYS A 15 4.19 -11.78 1.87
N LYS A 16 3.88 -11.63 3.16
CA LYS A 16 3.68 -12.75 4.08
C LYS A 16 2.53 -13.66 3.68
N TYR A 17 1.42 -13.10 3.20
CA TYR A 17 0.29 -13.91 2.72
C TYR A 17 0.64 -14.68 1.44
N LEU A 18 1.27 -14.00 0.48
CA LEU A 18 1.62 -14.59 -0.81
C LEU A 18 2.71 -15.65 -0.70
N SER A 19 3.69 -15.50 0.19
CA SER A 19 4.75 -16.51 0.38
C SER A 19 4.17 -17.85 0.83
N VAL A 20 3.16 -17.83 1.69
CA VAL A 20 2.45 -19.04 2.13
C VAL A 20 1.61 -19.64 1.00
N LYS A 21 0.92 -18.82 0.20
CA LYS A 21 0.03 -19.31 -0.86
C LYS A 21 0.78 -19.85 -2.08
N LEU A 22 1.90 -19.24 -2.43
CA LEU A 22 2.67 -19.58 -3.61
C LEU A 22 3.80 -20.58 -3.33
N ASN A 23 4.02 -20.95 -2.06
CA ASN A 23 5.21 -21.69 -1.61
C ASN A 23 6.54 -21.06 -2.11
N ALA A 24 6.49 -19.77 -2.42
CA ALA A 24 7.64 -18.99 -2.84
C ALA A 24 8.32 -18.50 -1.56
N GLY A 25 9.47 -19.10 -1.21
CA GLY A 25 10.16 -18.86 0.06
C GLY A 25 10.59 -17.39 0.29
N ASN A 26 11.88 -17.10 0.13
CA ASN A 26 12.42 -15.74 0.32
C ASN A 26 12.39 -14.88 -0.96
N GLU A 27 11.60 -15.26 -1.97
CA GLU A 27 11.52 -14.48 -3.20
C GLU A 27 10.86 -13.11 -2.97
N GLU A 28 11.29 -12.13 -3.74
CA GLU A 28 10.62 -10.82 -3.80
C GLU A 28 9.32 -10.99 -4.59
N ILE A 29 8.24 -11.36 -3.91
CA ILE A 29 6.96 -11.62 -4.58
C ILE A 29 6.26 -10.32 -4.95
N ILE A 30 6.24 -9.34 -4.05
CA ILE A 30 5.57 -8.06 -4.23
C ILE A 30 6.42 -6.93 -3.70
N ARG A 31 6.47 -5.82 -4.44
CA ARG A 31 7.23 -4.62 -4.08
C ARG A 31 6.49 -3.32 -4.31
N ILE A 32 6.75 -2.31 -3.48
CA ILE A 32 6.29 -0.95 -3.78
C ILE A 32 7.22 -0.36 -4.86
N GLY A 33 6.64 0.19 -5.92
CA GLY A 33 7.41 0.78 -7.01
C GLY A 33 6.52 1.56 -7.97
N ASN A 34 7.16 2.30 -8.89
CA ASN A 34 6.46 2.90 -10.02
C ASN A 34 6.46 1.90 -11.18
N ILE A 35 5.28 1.48 -11.64
CA ILE A 35 5.15 0.51 -12.72
C ILE A 35 5.84 0.95 -14.02
N VAL A 36 5.86 2.25 -14.33
CA VAL A 36 6.53 2.78 -15.54
C VAL A 36 8.03 2.46 -15.49
N LYS A 37 8.67 2.71 -14.35
CA LYS A 37 10.09 2.39 -14.17
C LYS A 37 10.40 0.90 -14.24
N VAL A 38 9.46 0.06 -13.80
CA VAL A 38 9.62 -1.39 -13.87
C VAL A 38 9.48 -1.90 -15.30
N ILE A 39 8.59 -1.31 -16.10
CA ILE A 39 8.45 -1.62 -17.54
C ILE A 39 9.72 -1.22 -18.30
N ASP A 40 10.26 -0.04 -18.00
CA ASP A 40 11.48 0.47 -18.64
C ASP A 40 12.78 -0.17 -18.09
N ASN A 41 12.67 -1.10 -17.13
CA ASN A 41 13.79 -1.69 -16.38
C ASN A 41 14.70 -0.67 -15.66
N ASP A 42 14.19 0.53 -15.36
CA ASP A 42 14.87 1.62 -14.64
C ASP A 42 14.64 1.56 -13.11
N ALA A 43 13.85 0.60 -12.60
CA ALA A 43 13.70 0.39 -11.16
C ALA A 43 14.91 -0.37 -10.56
N ASP A 44 14.99 -0.44 -9.22
CA ASP A 44 16.01 -1.24 -8.56
C ASP A 44 15.86 -2.74 -8.89
N ALA A 45 16.97 -3.48 -8.82
CA ALA A 45 17.02 -4.89 -9.19
C ALA A 45 15.98 -5.75 -8.46
N ALA A 46 15.69 -5.44 -7.19
CA ALA A 46 14.73 -6.21 -6.41
C ALA A 46 13.28 -5.90 -6.81
N THR A 47 12.95 -4.64 -7.12
CA THR A 47 11.64 -4.28 -7.68
C THR A 47 11.46 -4.82 -9.11
N ASN A 48 12.51 -4.83 -9.93
CA ASN A 48 12.48 -5.46 -11.25
C ASN A 48 12.33 -6.99 -11.18
N ALA A 49 12.89 -7.64 -10.16
CA ALA A 49 12.72 -9.07 -9.93
C ALA A 49 11.34 -9.43 -9.35
N ALA A 50 10.56 -8.45 -8.89
CA ALA A 50 9.30 -8.72 -8.22
C ALA A 50 8.23 -9.28 -9.17
N ARG A 51 7.48 -10.28 -8.68
CA ARG A 51 6.35 -10.87 -9.43
C ARG A 51 5.14 -9.94 -9.49
N ALA A 52 5.04 -8.98 -8.57
CA ALA A 52 4.00 -7.95 -8.55
C ALA A 52 4.52 -6.62 -7.99
N VAL A 53 3.89 -5.52 -8.38
CA VAL A 53 4.24 -4.15 -8.00
C VAL A 53 3.01 -3.42 -7.46
N ILE A 54 3.19 -2.68 -6.37
CA ILE A 54 2.21 -1.76 -5.79
C ILE A 54 2.63 -0.33 -6.13
N SER A 55 1.79 0.40 -6.87
CA SER A 55 2.01 1.80 -7.22
C SER A 55 0.91 2.68 -6.62
N VAL A 56 1.27 3.84 -6.07
CA VAL A 56 0.28 4.88 -5.71
C VAL A 56 -0.07 5.62 -6.99
N VAL A 57 -1.35 5.64 -7.36
CA VAL A 57 -1.82 6.34 -8.56
C VAL A 57 -2.47 7.69 -8.24
N ASN A 58 -3.09 7.81 -7.05
CA ASN A 58 -3.71 9.05 -6.61
C ASN A 58 -3.72 9.14 -5.08
N VAL A 59 -3.74 10.38 -4.57
CA VAL A 59 -3.82 10.71 -3.15
C VAL A 59 -4.83 11.83 -2.98
N GLU A 60 -5.85 11.59 -2.17
CA GLU A 60 -6.89 12.57 -1.89
C GLU A 60 -7.00 12.81 -0.38
N GLU A 61 -7.32 14.04 0.01
CA GLU A 61 -7.64 14.36 1.40
C GLU A 61 -9.13 14.12 1.64
N ASP A 62 -9.47 13.34 2.66
CA ASP A 62 -10.86 13.25 3.12
C ASP A 62 -11.21 14.49 3.94
N ARG A 63 -11.92 15.42 3.30
CA ARG A 63 -12.31 16.72 3.88
C ARG A 63 -13.63 16.65 4.66
N LEU A 64 -14.35 15.54 4.63
CA LEU A 64 -15.65 15.37 5.30
C LEU A 64 -15.47 14.94 6.77
N SER A 65 -14.38 14.25 7.09
CA SER A 65 -14.02 13.81 8.46
C SER A 65 -13.40 14.93 9.33
N LYS A 66 -13.73 16.20 9.06
CA LYS A 66 -13.23 17.32 9.86
C LYS A 66 -13.91 17.33 11.23
N SER A 67 -13.14 17.10 12.27
CA SER A 67 -13.54 17.46 13.63
C SER A 67 -13.76 18.98 13.66
N PRO A 68 -14.92 19.48 14.12
CA PRO A 68 -15.25 20.91 14.03
C PRO A 68 -14.38 21.83 14.90
N ASP A 69 -13.68 21.30 15.90
CA ASP A 69 -12.88 22.11 16.83
C ASP A 69 -11.37 21.98 16.57
N ASN A 70 -10.81 23.01 15.94
CA ASN A 70 -9.35 23.19 15.78
C ASN A 70 -8.68 23.85 17.00
N TYR A 71 -9.39 23.91 18.12
CA TYR A 71 -8.94 24.50 19.37
C TYR A 71 -9.42 23.66 20.55
N ARG A 72 -8.56 23.48 21.56
CA ARG A 72 -8.99 22.98 22.87
C ARG A 72 -9.03 24.17 23.82
N LYS A 73 -10.21 24.50 24.32
CA LYS A 73 -10.36 25.48 25.40
C LYS A 73 -9.97 24.81 26.71
N THR A 74 -8.89 25.29 27.33
CA THR A 74 -8.57 25.00 28.73
C THR A 74 -8.91 26.25 29.55
N GLU A 75 -9.22 26.12 30.84
CA GLU A 75 -9.77 27.20 31.69
C GLU A 75 -9.01 28.54 31.65
N SER A 76 -7.73 28.54 31.24
CA SER A 76 -6.89 29.75 31.16
C SER A 76 -6.31 30.09 29.78
N ARG A 77 -6.42 29.20 28.76
CA ARG A 77 -5.78 29.40 27.44
C ARG A 77 -6.51 28.69 26.30
N ILE A 78 -6.41 29.27 25.10
CA ILE A 78 -6.85 28.65 23.84
C ILE A 78 -5.62 27.99 23.21
N GLU A 79 -5.60 26.66 23.18
CA GLU A 79 -4.57 25.89 22.46
C GLU A 79 -5.07 25.58 21.04
N TYR A 80 -4.43 26.18 20.05
CA TYR A 80 -4.65 25.82 18.64
C TYR A 80 -3.90 24.53 18.32
N LYS A 81 -4.60 23.54 17.77
CA LYS A 81 -4.00 22.28 17.33
C LYS A 81 -4.18 22.13 15.83
N ASN A 82 -3.13 21.71 15.13
CA ASN A 82 -3.24 21.35 13.72
C ASN A 82 -4.27 20.20 13.56
N PRO A 83 -5.24 20.32 12.65
CA PRO A 83 -6.24 19.28 12.44
C PRO A 83 -5.59 17.98 11.98
N LYS A 84 -6.20 16.85 12.36
CA LYS A 84 -5.82 15.55 11.81
C LYS A 84 -6.18 15.55 10.32
N VAL A 85 -5.21 15.19 9.47
CA VAL A 85 -5.41 15.02 8.03
C VAL A 85 -5.68 13.55 7.75
N TYR A 86 -6.81 13.25 7.11
CA TYR A 86 -7.16 11.92 6.64
C TYR A 86 -6.88 11.84 5.14
N LEU A 87 -6.25 10.76 4.69
CA LEU A 87 -5.84 10.56 3.30
C LEU A 87 -6.46 9.29 2.74
N ASN A 88 -7.04 9.39 1.55
CA ASN A 88 -7.46 8.28 0.71
C ASN A 88 -6.35 8.02 -0.32
N LEU A 89 -5.82 6.79 -0.31
CA LEU A 89 -4.78 6.36 -1.25
C LEU A 89 -5.38 5.41 -2.27
N TYR A 90 -5.19 5.73 -3.55
CA TYR A 90 -5.55 4.84 -4.64
C TYR A 90 -4.32 4.07 -5.06
N LEU A 91 -4.38 2.75 -4.91
CA LEU A 91 -3.26 1.84 -5.18
C LEU A 91 -3.56 1.00 -6.41
N LEU A 92 -2.57 0.87 -7.28
CA LEU A 92 -2.56 -0.02 -8.42
C LEU A 92 -1.67 -1.23 -8.12
N PHE A 93 -2.26 -2.43 -8.24
CA PHE A 93 -1.54 -3.70 -8.13
C PHE A 93 -1.33 -4.26 -9.53
N THR A 94 -0.07 -4.48 -9.92
CA THR A 94 0.28 -5.04 -11.23
C THR A 94 1.07 -6.32 -11.05
N ALA A 95 0.59 -7.43 -11.62
CA ALA A 95 1.35 -8.68 -11.66
C ALA A 95 2.19 -8.75 -12.95
N LYS A 96 3.47 -9.04 -12.78
CA LYS A 96 4.47 -9.11 -13.85
C LYS A 96 5.09 -10.51 -13.84
N GLN A 97 4.48 -11.41 -14.58
CA GLN A 97 5.04 -12.73 -14.86
C GLN A 97 5.07 -12.98 -16.37
N SER A 98 6.01 -13.83 -16.80
CA SER A 98 6.11 -14.25 -18.21
C SER A 98 4.89 -15.06 -18.63
N ASP A 99 4.40 -15.94 -17.75
CA ASP A 99 3.13 -16.63 -17.91
C ASP A 99 1.99 -15.76 -17.37
N TYR A 100 1.07 -15.39 -18.25
CA TYR A 100 -0.10 -14.60 -17.90
C TYR A 100 -1.06 -15.33 -16.95
N GLY A 101 -1.17 -16.66 -17.06
CA GLY A 101 -1.95 -17.47 -16.14
C GLY A 101 -1.41 -17.38 -14.71
N GLU A 102 -0.10 -17.42 -14.55
CA GLU A 102 0.56 -17.21 -13.25
C GLU A 102 0.42 -15.76 -12.75
N ALA A 103 0.44 -14.76 -13.65
CA ALA A 103 0.15 -13.38 -13.27
C ALA A 103 -1.28 -13.21 -12.71
N LEU A 104 -2.27 -13.83 -13.35
CA LEU A 104 -3.66 -13.81 -12.89
C LEU A 104 -3.85 -14.55 -11.56
N LYS A 105 -3.13 -15.64 -11.31
CA LYS A 105 -3.12 -16.31 -10.00
C LYS A 105 -2.61 -15.38 -8.90
N VAL A 106 -1.51 -14.66 -9.14
CA VAL A 106 -0.98 -13.69 -8.17
C VAL A 106 -2.00 -12.59 -7.87
N LEU A 107 -2.62 -12.00 -8.89
CA LEU A 107 -3.68 -11.01 -8.70
C LEU A 107 -4.86 -11.59 -7.91
N SER A 108 -5.28 -12.82 -8.21
CA SER A 108 -6.36 -13.49 -7.48
C SER A 108 -6.04 -13.67 -6.00
N TYR A 109 -4.80 -13.99 -5.65
CA TYR A 109 -4.39 -14.08 -4.24
C TYR A 109 -4.31 -12.71 -3.55
N ILE A 110 -3.89 -11.66 -4.26
CA ILE A 110 -3.93 -10.29 -3.72
C ILE A 110 -5.38 -9.88 -3.42
N ILE A 111 -6.32 -10.16 -4.32
CA ILE A 111 -7.75 -9.89 -4.08
C ILE A 111 -8.25 -10.70 -2.88
N GLN A 112 -7.92 -11.99 -2.81
CA GLN A 112 -8.30 -12.84 -1.67
C GLN A 112 -7.72 -12.33 -0.34
N PHE A 113 -6.51 -11.77 -0.33
CA PHE A 113 -5.93 -11.16 0.86
C PHE A 113 -6.84 -10.05 1.40
N PHE A 114 -7.29 -9.12 0.55
CA PHE A 114 -8.18 -8.04 0.97
C PHE A 114 -9.59 -8.52 1.36
N GLN A 115 -10.06 -9.61 0.75
CA GLN A 115 -11.33 -10.23 1.15
C GLN A 115 -11.27 -10.86 2.55
N HIS A 116 -10.12 -11.41 2.95
CA HIS A 116 -9.94 -12.00 4.29
C HIS A 116 -9.52 -10.95 5.34
N LYS A 117 -8.79 -9.91 4.92
CA LYS A 117 -8.33 -8.82 5.77
C LYS A 117 -8.83 -7.47 5.26
N MET A 118 -10.01 -7.10 5.75
CA MET A 118 -10.62 -5.80 5.45
C MET A 118 -9.97 -4.64 6.24
N PHE A 119 -9.40 -4.91 7.43
CA PHE A 119 -8.74 -3.92 8.25
C PHE A 119 -7.28 -4.28 8.48
N LEU A 120 -6.39 -3.32 8.26
CA LEU A 120 -4.96 -3.44 8.47
C LEU A 120 -4.56 -2.46 9.57
N ILE A 121 -4.08 -3.00 10.68
CA ILE A 121 -3.63 -2.23 11.84
C ILE A 121 -2.13 -2.52 12.00
N PRO A 122 -1.26 -1.50 11.92
CA PRO A 122 0.18 -1.65 12.06
C PRO A 122 0.63 -2.05 13.47
#